data_AF-A0A7G3BXT8-F1
#
_entry.id   AF-A0A7G3BXT8-F1
#
_cell.length_a   1.000
_cell.length_b   1.000
_cell.length_c   1.000
_cell.angle_alpha   90.00
_cell.angle_beta   90.00
_cell.angle_gamma   90.00
#
_symmetry.space_group_name_H-M   'P 1'
#
loop_
_entity.id
_entity.type
_entity.pdbx_description
1 polymer ?
#
loop_
_entity_poly.entity_id
_entity_poly.type
_entity_poly.pdbx_seq_one_letter_code
_entity_poly.pdbx_strand_id
1 'polypeptide(L)'
;MFTKIIKLENVKQWQHTGSKGGSENDFGKLNLIYGRNGAGKSTLTKILDLINKRDIASIKQLAPLEKEAEPIFSFFIEGKNITLTSIDQAPEFHIFNQNFIDENLYSSKGVESSQLVNYYDFCLGKVSVDKQKQIDFYKDEIANLTSLMQPLESKLRAQFSNKTIDQIRKIKFKESTEIEIENLTKTLHDQKSVNLYRQRKKLTALSLVIPTFDISIFETTLEKISKEAQEKVNQHMKEHFAKDDEHWIKDGLELVTEANFCPFCAQSLNGSPIFSFYSEFITDSYKQACDDFELKNTQTSNQELMK
;
A
#
# COMPACT_ATOMS: atom_id res chain seq x y z
N MET A 1 59.45 5.32 -32.50
CA MET A 1 60.43 4.93 -33.54
C MET A 1 61.29 3.75 -33.06
N PHE A 2 61.46 2.71 -33.89
CA PHE A 2 62.35 1.57 -33.62
C PHE A 2 63.78 1.97 -33.95
N THR A 3 64.61 2.16 -32.93
CA THR A 3 65.92 2.81 -33.08
C THR A 3 67.05 1.81 -33.19
N LYS A 4 67.03 0.74 -32.39
CA LYS A 4 68.17 -0.18 -32.33
C LYS A 4 67.77 -1.58 -31.85
N ILE A 5 68.43 -2.61 -32.36
CA ILE A 5 68.44 -3.92 -31.69
C ILE A 5 69.64 -3.89 -30.76
N ILE A 6 69.41 -3.83 -29.45
CA ILE A 6 70.51 -3.83 -28.47
C ILE A 6 71.02 -5.25 -28.29
N LYS A 7 70.10 -6.21 -28.19
CA LYS A 7 70.44 -7.60 -27.91
C LYS A 7 69.41 -8.54 -28.51
N LEU A 8 69.88 -9.61 -29.15
CA LEU A 8 69.05 -10.73 -29.59
C LEU A 8 69.86 -12.03 -29.48
N GLU A 9 69.59 -12.83 -28.45
CA GLU A 9 70.31 -14.06 -28.13
C GLU A 9 69.34 -15.21 -27.85
N ASN A 10 69.80 -16.44 -28.08
CA ASN A 10 69.07 -17.68 -27.84
C ASN A 10 67.71 -17.71 -28.57
N VAL A 11 67.66 -17.20 -29.80
CA VAL A 11 66.45 -17.26 -30.64
C VAL A 11 66.76 -17.95 -31.96
N LYS A 12 66.37 -19.23 -32.08
CA LYS A 12 66.65 -20.09 -33.24
C LYS A 12 68.13 -20.04 -33.68
N GLN A 13 68.39 -19.40 -34.82
CA GLN A 13 69.73 -19.28 -35.44
C GLN A 13 70.57 -18.14 -34.84
N TRP A 14 69.96 -17.26 -34.03
CA TRP A 14 70.63 -16.20 -33.30
C TRP A 14 71.16 -16.77 -31.97
N GLN A 15 72.25 -17.53 -32.06
CA GLN A 15 72.93 -18.13 -30.90
C GLN A 15 74.18 -17.36 -30.46
N HIS A 16 74.36 -16.13 -30.95
CA HIS A 16 75.54 -15.34 -30.63
C HIS A 16 75.59 -15.07 -29.12
N THR A 17 76.60 -15.61 -28.45
CA THR A 17 76.91 -15.31 -27.05
C THR A 17 77.88 -14.13 -27.00
N GLY A 18 77.40 -12.94 -26.59
CA GLY A 18 78.26 -11.78 -26.30
C GLY A 18 77.79 -10.45 -26.91
N SER A 19 78.60 -9.40 -26.74
CA SER A 19 78.32 -7.98 -27.06
C SER A 19 78.04 -7.64 -28.54
N LYS A 20 77.87 -8.64 -29.41
CA LYS A 20 77.71 -8.52 -30.87
C LYS A 20 76.33 -8.97 -31.40
N GLY A 21 75.37 -9.25 -30.51
CA GLY A 21 74.01 -9.65 -30.90
C GLY A 21 73.07 -8.48 -31.26
N GLY A 22 73.58 -7.25 -31.30
CA GLY A 22 72.82 -6.03 -31.59
C GLY A 22 73.22 -5.38 -32.92
N SER A 23 72.39 -4.47 -33.43
CA SER A 23 72.79 -3.61 -34.54
C SER A 23 73.88 -2.66 -34.05
N GLU A 24 74.97 -2.48 -34.80
CA GLU A 24 76.04 -1.56 -34.41
C GLU A 24 75.57 -0.10 -34.50
N ASN A 25 74.81 0.19 -35.56
CA ASN A 25 74.23 1.50 -35.85
C ASN A 25 72.72 1.55 -35.53
N ASP A 26 72.23 2.77 -35.39
CA ASP A 26 70.81 3.05 -35.26
C ASP A 26 70.11 2.94 -36.61
N PHE A 27 68.87 2.46 -36.58
CA PHE A 27 68.01 2.37 -37.74
C PHE A 27 67.53 3.76 -38.17
N GLY A 28 67.59 4.03 -39.48
CA GLY A 28 66.99 5.21 -40.10
C GLY A 28 65.49 5.07 -40.29
N LYS A 29 64.87 5.99 -41.04
CA LYS A 29 63.44 5.90 -41.42
C LYS A 29 63.16 4.74 -42.38
N LEU A 30 64.13 4.40 -43.22
CA LEU A 30 64.08 3.28 -44.16
C LEU A 30 65.35 2.44 -43.98
N ASN A 31 65.19 1.13 -43.80
CA ASN A 31 66.30 0.22 -43.54
C ASN A 31 66.15 -1.02 -44.40
N LEU A 32 67.24 -1.50 -44.99
CA LEU A 32 67.30 -2.76 -45.72
C LEU A 32 68.06 -3.79 -44.88
N ILE A 33 67.35 -4.81 -44.40
CA ILE A 33 67.95 -5.94 -43.68
C ILE A 33 68.02 -7.13 -44.64
N TYR A 34 69.24 -7.51 -45.03
CA TYR A 34 69.47 -8.62 -45.96
C TYR A 34 70.52 -9.59 -45.42
N GLY A 35 70.55 -10.80 -45.97
CA GLY A 35 71.42 -11.89 -45.52
C GLY A 35 71.05 -13.19 -46.23
N ARG A 36 71.87 -14.22 -46.06
CA ARG A 36 71.64 -15.53 -46.70
C ARG A 36 70.31 -16.17 -46.28
N ASN A 37 69.82 -17.11 -47.07
CA ASN A 37 68.72 -17.98 -46.63
C ASN A 37 69.14 -18.71 -45.36
N GLY A 38 68.24 -18.80 -44.40
CA GLY A 38 68.55 -19.29 -43.06
C GLY A 38 68.91 -18.17 -42.08
N ALA A 39 69.59 -17.09 -42.46
CA ALA A 39 70.21 -16.09 -41.56
C ALA A 39 69.29 -15.37 -40.53
N GLY A 40 68.01 -15.72 -40.43
CA GLY A 40 67.15 -15.32 -39.33
C GLY A 40 66.30 -14.09 -39.60
N LYS A 41 66.27 -13.60 -40.84
CA LYS A 41 65.42 -12.46 -41.28
C LYS A 41 63.94 -12.68 -40.96
N SER A 42 63.39 -13.82 -41.36
CA SER A 42 62.00 -14.19 -41.08
C SER A 42 61.76 -14.42 -39.58
N THR A 43 62.78 -14.83 -38.84
CA THR A 43 62.71 -14.98 -37.38
C THR A 43 62.54 -13.62 -36.71
N LEU A 44 63.28 -12.59 -37.15
CA LEU A 44 63.13 -11.23 -36.64
C LEU A 44 61.71 -10.70 -36.84
N THR A 45 61.14 -10.86 -38.04
CA THR A 45 59.74 -10.46 -38.29
C THR A 45 58.75 -11.24 -37.44
N LYS A 46 59.04 -12.52 -37.13
CA LYS A 46 58.18 -13.33 -36.26
C LYS A 46 58.24 -12.87 -34.80
N ILE A 47 59.40 -12.46 -34.31
CA ILE A 47 59.53 -11.90 -32.94
C ILE A 47 58.73 -10.62 -32.82
N LEU A 48 58.82 -9.71 -33.79
CA LEU A 48 58.04 -8.47 -33.79
C LEU A 48 56.52 -8.75 -33.81
N ASP A 49 56.08 -9.80 -34.54
CA ASP A 49 54.67 -10.20 -34.57
C ASP A 49 54.20 -10.78 -33.23
N LEU A 50 55.03 -11.61 -32.59
CA LEU A 50 54.74 -12.12 -31.25
C LEU A 50 54.74 -11.02 -30.18
N ILE A 51 55.57 -9.98 -30.36
CA ILE A 51 55.54 -8.78 -29.51
C ILE A 51 54.19 -8.07 -29.65
N ASN A 52 53.64 -7.91 -30.86
CA ASN A 52 52.30 -7.34 -31.04
C ASN A 52 51.22 -8.17 -30.34
N LYS A 53 51.30 -9.51 -30.46
CA LYS A 53 50.35 -10.44 -29.84
C LYS A 53 50.52 -10.58 -28.32
N ARG A 54 51.57 -9.97 -27.73
CA ARG A 54 51.96 -10.11 -26.31
C ARG A 54 52.13 -11.57 -25.88
N ASP A 55 52.50 -12.44 -26.81
CA ASP A 55 52.57 -13.88 -26.58
C ASP A 55 53.96 -14.30 -26.11
N ILE A 56 54.19 -14.13 -24.81
CA ILE A 56 55.44 -14.51 -24.13
C ILE A 56 55.71 -16.01 -24.27
N ALA A 57 54.68 -16.85 -24.26
CA ALA A 57 54.82 -18.31 -24.33
C ALA A 57 55.39 -18.73 -25.69
N SER A 58 54.84 -18.20 -26.78
CA SER A 58 55.36 -18.46 -28.13
C SER A 58 56.76 -17.88 -28.34
N ILE A 59 57.12 -16.77 -27.69
CA ILE A 59 58.49 -16.24 -27.73
C ILE A 59 59.45 -17.21 -27.04
N LYS A 60 59.08 -17.74 -25.87
CA LYS A 60 59.88 -18.75 -25.15
C LYS A 60 60.10 -20.02 -25.97
N GLN A 61 59.13 -20.43 -26.78
CA GLN A 61 59.27 -21.57 -27.71
C GLN A 61 60.25 -21.32 -28.87
N LEU A 62 60.70 -20.08 -29.10
CA LEU A 62 61.74 -19.79 -30.09
C LEU A 62 63.16 -20.06 -29.58
N ALA A 63 63.31 -20.55 -28.34
CA ALA A 63 64.57 -21.01 -27.78
C ALA A 63 65.22 -22.09 -28.66
N PRO A 64 66.56 -22.22 -28.66
CA PRO A 64 67.25 -23.25 -29.42
C PRO A 64 66.93 -24.63 -28.83
N LEU A 65 66.69 -25.65 -29.67
CA LEU A 65 66.44 -27.01 -29.20
C LEU A 65 67.65 -27.64 -28.48
N GLU A 66 68.85 -27.13 -28.73
CA GLU A 66 70.12 -27.73 -28.30
C GLU A 66 70.67 -27.17 -26.97
N LYS A 67 70.11 -26.05 -26.46
CA LYS A 67 70.53 -25.44 -25.19
C LYS A 67 69.31 -24.95 -24.42
N GLU A 68 69.21 -25.35 -23.14
CA GLU A 68 68.27 -24.76 -22.18
C GLU A 68 68.70 -23.32 -21.85
N ALA A 69 68.45 -22.40 -22.77
CA ALA A 69 68.71 -20.99 -22.59
C ALA A 69 67.46 -20.20 -22.97
N GLU A 70 66.98 -19.36 -22.05
CA GLU A 70 65.83 -18.50 -22.33
C GLU A 70 66.18 -17.49 -23.45
N PRO A 71 65.22 -17.20 -24.35
CA PRO A 71 65.42 -16.19 -25.39
C PRO A 71 65.53 -14.81 -24.76
N ILE A 72 66.61 -14.12 -25.08
CA ILE A 72 66.89 -12.77 -24.59
C ILE A 72 66.78 -11.81 -25.77
N PHE A 73 65.86 -10.86 -25.69
CA PHE A 73 65.83 -9.73 -26.60
C PHE A 73 65.78 -8.40 -25.84
N SER A 74 66.41 -7.39 -26.41
CA SER A 74 66.37 -6.00 -25.97
C SER A 74 66.34 -5.11 -27.19
N PHE A 75 65.23 -4.42 -27.39
CA PHE A 75 65.03 -3.47 -28.50
C PHE A 75 64.88 -2.06 -27.95
N PHE A 76 65.58 -1.10 -28.55
CA PHE A 76 65.45 0.31 -28.20
C PHE A 76 64.37 0.96 -29.07
N ILE A 77 63.26 1.32 -28.45
CA ILE A 77 62.05 1.78 -29.11
C ILE A 77 61.50 2.98 -28.36
N GLU A 78 61.34 4.11 -29.06
CA GLU A 78 60.77 5.36 -28.52
C GLU A 78 61.47 5.85 -27.24
N GLY A 79 62.78 5.63 -27.12
CA GLY A 79 63.55 6.02 -25.93
C GLY A 79 63.49 5.01 -24.77
N LYS A 80 62.85 3.85 -24.96
CA LYS A 80 62.72 2.79 -23.95
C LYS A 80 63.32 1.47 -24.42
N ASN A 81 63.79 0.67 -23.47
CA ASN A 81 64.25 -0.70 -23.71
C ASN A 81 63.09 -1.67 -23.54
N ILE A 82 62.67 -2.28 -24.64
CA ILE A 82 61.65 -3.33 -24.65
C ILE A 82 62.35 -4.69 -24.54
N THR A 83 62.00 -5.44 -23.50
CA THR A 83 62.48 -6.78 -23.17
C THR A 83 61.27 -7.70 -22.95
N LEU A 84 61.50 -8.99 -22.68
CA LEU A 84 60.42 -9.94 -22.38
C LEU A 84 59.52 -9.49 -21.21
N THR A 85 60.09 -8.77 -20.23
CA THR A 85 59.41 -8.23 -19.05
C THR A 85 58.69 -6.91 -19.28
N SER A 86 59.02 -6.17 -20.34
CA SER A 86 58.40 -4.87 -20.67
C SER A 86 57.65 -4.91 -22.00
N ILE A 87 57.28 -6.11 -22.46
CA ILE A 87 56.60 -6.34 -23.74
C ILE A 87 55.28 -5.56 -23.86
N ASP A 88 54.59 -5.34 -22.73
CA ASP A 88 53.35 -4.57 -22.65
C ASP A 88 53.53 -3.11 -23.09
N GLN A 89 54.72 -2.56 -22.88
CA GLN A 89 55.09 -1.18 -23.22
C GLN A 89 55.53 -1.02 -24.67
N ALA A 90 55.60 -2.11 -25.45
CA ALA A 90 56.02 -2.06 -26.84
C ALA A 90 54.94 -1.39 -27.71
N PRO A 91 55.29 -0.48 -28.63
CA PRO A 91 54.32 0.00 -29.61
C PRO A 91 53.88 -1.12 -30.57
N GLU A 92 52.76 -0.93 -31.26
CA GLU A 92 52.30 -1.84 -32.30
C GLU A 92 53.17 -1.71 -33.56
N PHE A 93 53.62 -2.84 -34.10
CA PHE A 93 54.36 -2.93 -35.35
C PHE A 93 53.45 -3.37 -36.50
N HIS A 94 53.52 -2.71 -37.64
CA HIS A 94 52.86 -3.20 -38.86
C HIS A 94 53.83 -4.11 -39.63
N ILE A 95 53.51 -5.40 -39.70
CA ILE A 95 54.37 -6.43 -40.28
C ILE A 95 53.68 -7.04 -41.48
N PHE A 96 54.32 -6.92 -42.64
CA PHE A 96 53.82 -7.46 -43.90
C PHE A 96 54.71 -8.64 -44.33
N ASN A 97 54.46 -9.81 -43.73
CA ASN A 97 55.19 -11.05 -44.04
C ASN A 97 54.26 -12.09 -44.69
N GLN A 98 54.79 -13.27 -44.99
CA GLN A 98 53.99 -14.35 -45.60
C GLN A 98 52.78 -14.73 -44.73
N ASN A 99 52.94 -14.78 -43.40
CA ASN A 99 51.82 -15.06 -42.49
C ASN A 99 50.72 -13.99 -42.61
N PHE A 100 51.08 -12.72 -42.69
CA PHE A 100 50.11 -11.64 -42.92
C PHE A 100 49.36 -11.84 -44.23
N ILE A 101 50.06 -12.25 -45.30
CA ILE A 101 49.43 -12.57 -46.58
C ILE A 101 48.50 -13.77 -46.44
N ASP A 102 48.93 -14.86 -45.82
CA ASP A 102 48.14 -16.08 -45.68
C ASP A 102 46.90 -15.88 -44.76
N GLU A 103 46.99 -14.98 -43.77
CA GLU A 103 45.91 -14.66 -42.83
C GLU A 103 44.91 -13.62 -43.37
N ASN A 104 45.32 -12.73 -44.29
CA ASN A 104 44.53 -11.56 -44.70
C ASN A 104 44.27 -11.47 -46.23
N LEU A 105 44.97 -12.25 -47.07
CA LEU A 105 44.83 -12.23 -48.53
C LEU A 105 44.53 -13.63 -49.07
N TYR A 106 43.72 -13.70 -50.13
CA TYR A 106 43.37 -14.96 -50.77
C TYR A 106 44.61 -15.61 -51.42
N SER A 107 45.14 -16.65 -50.78
CA SER A 107 46.07 -17.56 -51.44
C SER A 107 45.26 -18.68 -52.11
N SER A 108 45.57 -18.98 -53.37
CA SER A 108 44.79 -19.82 -54.29
C SER A 108 44.69 -21.32 -53.94
N LYS A 109 44.82 -21.69 -52.65
CA LYS A 109 44.86 -23.09 -52.17
C LYS A 109 43.74 -23.48 -51.20
N GLY A 110 42.77 -22.60 -50.96
CA GLY A 110 41.58 -22.90 -50.16
C GLY A 110 41.16 -21.67 -49.38
N VAL A 111 39.85 -21.38 -49.39
CA VAL A 111 39.28 -20.24 -48.65
C VAL A 111 38.78 -20.77 -47.31
N GLU A 112 39.44 -20.39 -46.22
CA GLU A 112 38.88 -20.58 -44.88
C GLU A 112 37.97 -19.39 -44.51
N SER A 113 36.89 -19.65 -43.79
CA SER A 113 35.93 -18.60 -43.36
C SER A 113 36.59 -17.51 -42.52
N SER A 114 37.66 -17.83 -41.80
CA SER A 114 38.52 -16.91 -41.05
C SER A 114 39.22 -15.88 -41.96
N GLN A 115 39.67 -16.29 -43.15
CA GLN A 115 40.33 -15.40 -44.12
C GLN A 115 39.36 -14.37 -44.71
N LEU A 116 38.09 -14.76 -44.92
CA LEU A 116 37.05 -13.83 -45.38
C LEU A 116 36.84 -12.70 -44.38
N VAL A 117 36.67 -13.04 -43.11
CA VAL A 117 36.48 -12.05 -42.02
C VAL A 117 37.69 -11.11 -41.95
N ASN A 118 38.91 -11.65 -41.95
CA ASN A 118 40.13 -10.84 -41.90
C ASN A 118 40.32 -9.94 -43.14
N TYR A 119 39.97 -10.43 -44.34
CA TYR A 119 40.01 -9.63 -45.56
C TYR A 119 39.00 -8.48 -45.54
N TYR A 120 37.78 -8.75 -45.06
CA TYR A 120 36.78 -7.70 -44.83
C TYR A 120 37.27 -6.69 -43.79
N ASP A 121 37.90 -7.15 -42.71
CA ASP A 121 38.49 -6.30 -41.67
C ASP A 121 39.63 -5.42 -42.22
N PHE A 122 40.46 -5.96 -43.11
CA PHE A 122 41.51 -5.22 -43.81
C PHE A 122 40.93 -4.16 -44.76
N CYS A 123 39.88 -4.49 -45.51
CA CYS A 123 39.26 -3.58 -46.48
C CYS A 123 38.41 -2.48 -45.82
N LEU A 124 37.72 -2.78 -44.72
CA LEU A 124 36.85 -1.84 -43.99
C LEU A 124 37.60 -1.05 -42.90
N GLY A 125 38.81 -1.49 -42.55
CA GLY A 125 39.70 -0.89 -41.57
C GLY A 125 39.43 -1.37 -40.15
N LYS A 126 40.51 -1.69 -39.41
CA LYS A 126 40.49 -2.19 -38.02
C LYS A 126 39.57 -1.38 -37.09
N VAL A 127 39.55 -0.05 -37.24
CA VAL A 127 38.72 0.86 -36.41
C VAL A 127 37.22 0.58 -36.54
N SER A 128 36.74 0.25 -37.73
CA SER A 128 35.32 -0.04 -37.97
C SER A 128 34.91 -1.36 -37.32
N VAL A 129 35.79 -2.36 -37.41
CA VAL A 129 35.60 -3.70 -36.86
C VAL A 129 35.65 -3.69 -35.34
N ASP A 130 36.62 -2.98 -34.76
CA ASP A 130 36.75 -2.87 -33.31
C ASP A 130 35.54 -2.15 -32.69
N LYS A 131 35.04 -1.11 -33.37
CA LYS A 131 33.77 -0.45 -32.96
C LYS A 131 32.58 -1.39 -33.09
N GLN A 132 32.51 -2.21 -34.14
CA GLN A 132 31.45 -3.20 -34.31
C GLN A 132 31.47 -4.24 -33.18
N LYS A 133 32.66 -4.75 -32.81
CA LYS A 133 32.84 -5.66 -31.67
C LYS A 133 32.40 -5.04 -30.35
N GLN A 134 32.72 -3.76 -30.13
CA GLN A 134 32.25 -3.03 -28.94
C GLN A 134 30.73 -2.88 -28.92
N ILE A 135 30.10 -2.59 -30.07
CA ILE A 135 28.64 -2.52 -30.19
C ILE A 135 28.01 -3.86 -29.83
N ASP A 136 28.55 -4.96 -30.35
CA ASP A 136 28.00 -6.28 -30.11
C ASP A 136 28.18 -6.70 -28.64
N PHE A 137 29.32 -6.39 -28.03
CA PHE A 137 29.54 -6.56 -26.58
C PHE A 137 28.48 -5.81 -25.74
N TYR A 138 28.24 -4.52 -26.02
CA TYR A 138 27.25 -3.75 -25.27
C TYR A 138 25.82 -4.24 -25.48
N LYS A 139 25.48 -4.75 -26.67
CA LYS A 139 24.17 -5.37 -26.92
C LYS A 139 23.97 -6.60 -26.05
N ASP A 140 24.97 -7.47 -25.96
CA ASP A 140 24.90 -8.68 -25.14
C ASP A 140 24.78 -8.33 -23.64
N GLU A 141 25.51 -7.30 -23.20
CA GLU A 141 25.43 -6.81 -21.82
C GLU A 141 24.03 -6.23 -21.51
N ILE A 142 23.46 -5.43 -22.41
CA ILE A 142 22.10 -4.89 -22.27
C ILE A 142 21.07 -6.02 -22.24
N ALA A 143 21.20 -7.04 -23.10
CA ALA A 143 20.29 -8.18 -23.12
C ALA A 143 20.34 -8.95 -21.79
N ASN A 144 21.53 -9.20 -21.26
CA ASN A 144 21.71 -9.84 -19.95
C ASN A 144 21.10 -9.03 -18.82
N LEU A 145 21.42 -7.73 -18.72
CA LEU A 145 20.85 -6.85 -17.69
C LEU A 145 19.33 -6.77 -17.77
N THR A 146 18.77 -6.69 -18.98
CA THR A 146 17.32 -6.67 -19.20
C THR A 146 16.68 -7.97 -18.72
N SER A 147 17.28 -9.13 -19.00
CA SER A 147 16.78 -10.43 -18.54
C SER A 147 16.75 -10.56 -17.02
N LEU A 148 17.72 -9.95 -16.33
CA LEU A 148 17.79 -9.91 -14.86
C LEU A 148 16.78 -8.90 -14.27
N MET A 149 16.54 -7.78 -14.96
CA MET A 149 15.62 -6.74 -14.50
C MET A 149 14.15 -7.14 -14.61
N GLN A 150 13.74 -7.78 -15.71
CA GLN A 150 12.35 -8.21 -15.95
C GLN A 150 11.68 -8.97 -14.77
N PRO A 151 12.32 -9.99 -14.16
CA PRO A 151 11.71 -10.72 -13.04
C PRO A 151 11.67 -9.90 -11.74
N LEU A 152 12.56 -8.92 -11.55
CA LEU A 152 12.51 -8.02 -10.40
C LEU A 152 11.39 -6.98 -10.57
N GLU A 153 11.26 -6.45 -11.78
CA GLU A 153 10.20 -5.55 -12.18
C GLU A 153 8.82 -6.21 -12.04
N SER A 154 8.65 -7.46 -12.46
CA SER A 154 7.39 -8.19 -12.31
C SER A 154 7.00 -8.39 -10.84
N LYS A 155 7.96 -8.74 -9.98
CA LYS A 155 7.75 -8.85 -8.52
C LYS A 155 7.34 -7.52 -7.89
N LEU A 156 7.98 -6.42 -8.27
CA LEU A 156 7.64 -5.09 -7.77
C LEU A 156 6.25 -4.64 -8.23
N ARG A 157 5.91 -4.85 -9.50
CA ARG A 157 4.57 -4.56 -10.03
C ARG A 157 3.48 -5.39 -9.36
N ALA A 158 3.78 -6.64 -8.99
CA ALA A 158 2.85 -7.50 -8.25
C ALA A 158 2.55 -6.98 -6.84
N GLN A 159 3.52 -6.39 -6.14
CA GLN A 159 3.29 -5.78 -4.82
C GLN A 159 2.71 -4.36 -4.90
N PHE A 160 3.08 -3.59 -5.92
CA PHE A 160 2.71 -2.18 -6.07
C PHE A 160 1.92 -1.96 -7.36
N SER A 161 0.67 -2.44 -7.40
CA SER A 161 -0.21 -2.36 -8.58
C SER A 161 -0.47 -0.93 -9.08
N ASN A 162 -0.37 0.06 -8.20
CA ASN A 162 -0.75 1.46 -8.47
C ASN A 162 0.46 2.42 -8.61
N LYS A 163 1.70 1.92 -8.69
CA LYS A 163 2.90 2.76 -8.78
C LYS A 163 3.84 2.29 -9.89
N THR A 164 4.48 3.23 -10.57
CA THR A 164 5.57 2.91 -11.51
C THR A 164 6.88 2.62 -10.75
N ILE A 165 7.82 1.93 -11.38
CA ILE A 165 9.10 1.56 -10.73
C ILE A 165 9.90 2.77 -10.30
N ASP A 166 9.88 3.85 -11.10
CA ASP A 166 10.50 5.13 -10.71
C ASP A 166 9.85 5.74 -9.49
N GLN A 167 8.53 5.59 -9.32
CA GLN A 167 7.84 6.05 -8.13
C GLN A 167 8.17 5.17 -6.92
N ILE A 168 8.30 3.85 -7.11
CA ILE A 168 8.71 2.92 -6.05
C ILE A 168 10.13 3.24 -5.57
N ARG A 169 11.06 3.49 -6.49
CA ARG A 169 12.45 3.85 -6.17
C ARG A 169 12.58 5.17 -5.40
N LYS A 170 11.60 6.07 -5.57
CA LYS A 170 11.53 7.35 -4.83
C LYS A 170 10.89 7.22 -3.45
N ILE A 171 10.37 6.05 -3.07
CA ILE A 171 9.84 5.82 -1.73
C ILE A 171 11.01 5.85 -0.75
N LYS A 172 11.07 6.91 0.05
CA LYS A 172 12.01 6.99 1.16
C LYS A 172 11.48 6.13 2.31
N PHE A 173 12.32 5.24 2.82
CA PHE A 173 12.04 4.52 4.04
C PHE A 173 11.89 5.55 5.18
N LYS A 174 10.74 5.52 5.86
CA LYS A 174 10.44 6.39 7.00
C LYS A 174 10.28 5.49 8.21
N GLU A 175 11.20 5.59 9.15
CA GLU A 175 11.37 4.69 10.29
C GLU A 175 10.21 4.72 11.32
N SER A 176 9.28 5.67 11.18
CA SER A 176 8.16 5.90 12.10
C SER A 176 6.78 5.64 11.45
N THR A 177 6.72 4.80 10.41
CA THR A 177 5.47 4.48 9.72
C THR A 177 4.44 3.82 10.62
N GLU A 178 4.82 2.92 11.53
CA GLU A 178 3.86 2.25 12.42
C GLU A 178 3.12 3.24 13.33
N ILE A 179 3.83 4.22 13.90
CA ILE A 179 3.24 5.22 14.82
C ILE A 179 2.28 6.15 14.05
N GLU A 180 2.66 6.54 12.83
CA GLU A 180 1.82 7.38 11.98
C GLU A 180 0.57 6.63 11.50
N ILE A 181 0.69 5.34 11.18
CA ILE A 181 -0.45 4.47 10.85
C ILE A 181 -1.39 4.32 12.06
N GLU A 182 -0.85 4.11 13.26
CA GLU A 182 -1.66 4.00 14.48
C GLU A 182 -2.44 5.29 14.75
N ASN A 183 -1.81 6.46 14.58
CA ASN A 183 -2.49 7.75 14.75
C ASN A 183 -3.57 8.00 13.68
N LEU A 184 -3.30 7.64 12.42
CA LEU A 184 -4.27 7.79 11.32
C LEU A 184 -5.46 6.84 11.47
N THR A 185 -5.24 5.62 11.96
CA THR A 185 -6.32 4.66 12.23
C THR A 185 -7.22 5.10 13.38
N LYS A 186 -6.65 5.66 14.47
CA LYS A 186 -7.43 6.31 15.54
C LYS A 186 -8.29 7.43 14.98
N THR A 187 -7.70 8.32 14.18
CA THR A 187 -8.41 9.43 13.55
C THR A 187 -9.56 8.96 12.63
N LEU A 188 -9.33 7.88 11.86
CA LEU A 188 -10.37 7.26 11.03
C LEU A 188 -11.51 6.66 11.87
N HIS A 189 -11.19 6.05 13.01
CA HIS A 189 -12.19 5.50 13.91
C HIS A 189 -13.07 6.60 14.50
N ASP A 190 -12.47 7.72 14.92
CA ASP A 190 -13.19 8.90 15.40
C ASP A 190 -14.09 9.50 14.32
N GLN A 191 -13.61 9.59 13.07
CA GLN A 191 -14.45 10.08 11.97
C GLN A 191 -15.61 9.13 11.63
N LYS A 192 -15.42 7.81 11.76
CA LYS A 192 -16.50 6.83 11.59
C LYS A 192 -17.55 6.97 12.69
N SER A 193 -17.14 7.15 13.95
CA SER A 193 -18.08 7.35 15.06
C SER A 193 -18.89 8.64 14.86
N VAL A 194 -18.26 9.73 14.45
CA VAL A 194 -18.95 11.00 14.09
C VAL A 194 -19.96 10.82 12.95
N ASN A 195 -19.63 10.05 11.90
CA ASN A 195 -20.58 9.77 10.82
C ASN A 195 -21.79 8.96 11.30
N LEU A 196 -21.62 8.01 12.22
CA LEU A 196 -22.74 7.30 12.83
C LEU A 196 -23.68 8.27 13.57
N TYR A 197 -23.15 9.27 14.28
CA TYR A 197 -23.97 10.30 14.92
C TYR A 197 -24.71 11.19 13.90
N ARG A 198 -24.10 11.51 12.75
CA ARG A 198 -24.74 12.29 11.68
C ARG A 198 -25.85 11.53 10.96
N GLN A 199 -25.72 10.21 10.84
CA GLN A 199 -26.72 9.35 10.20
C GLN A 199 -27.90 9.00 11.13
N ARG A 200 -27.78 9.22 12.44
CA ARG A 200 -28.92 9.07 13.35
C ARG A 200 -30.04 10.01 12.92
N LYS A 201 -31.26 9.46 12.89
CA LYS A 201 -32.48 10.23 12.63
C LYS A 201 -32.52 11.39 13.61
N LYS A 202 -32.55 12.63 13.09
CA LYS A 202 -32.70 13.83 13.94
C LYS A 202 -33.95 13.63 14.80
N LEU A 203 -33.85 13.98 16.08
CA LEU A 203 -34.99 13.96 17.00
C LEU A 203 -36.06 14.87 16.41
N THR A 204 -37.12 14.26 15.89
CA THR A 204 -38.34 14.96 15.50
C THR A 204 -39.11 15.29 16.77
N ALA A 205 -39.51 16.55 16.91
CA ALA A 205 -40.40 16.96 17.98
C ALA A 205 -41.64 16.07 17.93
N LEU A 206 -41.85 15.30 19.00
CA LEU A 206 -43.05 14.49 19.18
C LEU A 206 -44.23 15.46 19.27
N SER A 207 -45.06 15.48 18.24
CA SER A 207 -46.36 16.14 18.27
C SER A 207 -47.27 15.29 19.17
N LEU A 208 -47.14 15.49 20.47
CA LEU A 208 -48.10 14.98 21.45
C LEU A 208 -49.40 15.74 21.22
N VAL A 209 -50.33 15.11 20.50
CA VAL A 209 -51.72 15.55 20.53
C VAL A 209 -52.21 15.21 21.92
N ILE A 210 -52.28 16.22 22.79
CA ILE A 210 -52.90 16.08 24.11
C ILE A 210 -54.38 15.82 23.82
N PRO A 211 -54.92 14.63 24.13
CA PRO A 211 -56.34 14.38 23.95
C PRO A 211 -57.08 15.36 24.87
N THR A 212 -57.92 16.20 24.27
CA THR A 212 -58.82 17.07 25.02
C THR A 212 -59.91 16.19 25.59
N PHE A 213 -59.79 15.88 26.89
CA PHE A 213 -60.89 15.27 27.64
C PHE A 213 -61.90 16.36 27.96
N ASP A 214 -63.12 16.18 27.47
CA ASP A 214 -64.25 17.02 27.85
C ASP A 214 -64.76 16.57 29.22
N ILE A 215 -64.37 17.30 30.27
CA ILE A 215 -64.70 17.00 31.68
C ILE A 215 -66.16 17.38 31.98
N SER A 216 -66.84 18.12 31.09
CA SER A 216 -68.23 18.58 31.28
C SER A 216 -69.24 17.43 31.47
N ILE A 217 -68.96 16.25 30.92
CA ILE A 217 -69.76 15.03 31.12
C ILE A 217 -69.77 14.59 32.60
N PHE A 218 -68.69 14.85 33.34
CA PHE A 218 -68.60 14.52 34.76
C PHE A 218 -69.22 15.61 35.65
N GLU A 219 -69.16 16.87 35.23
CA GLU A 219 -69.71 18.01 36.00
C GLU A 219 -71.25 18.05 36.00
N THR A 220 -71.89 17.56 34.93
CA THR A 220 -73.34 17.78 34.77
C THR A 220 -74.18 16.71 35.47
N THR A 221 -73.65 15.51 35.69
CA THR A 221 -74.52 14.33 35.91
C THR A 221 -74.48 13.76 37.33
N LEU A 222 -73.45 14.02 38.12
CA LEU A 222 -73.33 13.46 39.48
C LEU A 222 -73.42 14.53 40.58
N GLU A 223 -72.82 15.70 40.40
CA GLU A 223 -72.74 16.72 41.46
C GLU A 223 -74.03 17.55 41.60
N LYS A 224 -74.71 17.89 40.50
CA LYS A 224 -75.92 18.73 40.56
C LYS A 224 -77.14 17.97 41.05
N ILE A 225 -77.34 16.74 40.60
CA ILE A 225 -78.53 15.94 40.92
C ILE A 225 -78.51 15.56 42.41
N SER A 226 -77.34 15.20 42.94
CA SER A 226 -77.26 14.75 44.33
C SER A 226 -77.23 15.88 45.37
N LYS A 227 -76.61 17.03 45.06
CA LYS A 227 -76.57 18.15 46.00
C LYS A 227 -77.95 18.79 46.21
N GLU A 228 -78.75 18.89 45.15
CA GLU A 228 -80.12 19.41 45.25
C GLU A 228 -81.03 18.46 46.05
N ALA A 229 -80.86 17.14 45.87
CA ALA A 229 -81.57 16.13 46.67
C ALA A 229 -81.19 16.22 48.15
N GLN A 230 -79.89 16.34 48.45
CA GLN A 230 -79.38 16.48 49.82
C GLN A 230 -79.90 17.74 50.51
N GLU A 231 -79.88 18.89 49.85
CA GLU A 231 -80.34 20.16 50.42
C GLU A 231 -81.84 20.12 50.77
N LYS A 232 -82.68 19.59 49.87
CA LYS A 232 -84.13 19.46 50.09
C LYS A 232 -84.47 18.47 51.20
N VAL A 233 -83.77 17.33 51.27
CA VAL A 233 -83.94 16.33 52.35
C VAL A 233 -83.55 16.92 53.70
N ASN A 234 -82.38 17.57 53.79
CA ASN A 234 -81.93 18.21 55.03
C ASN A 234 -82.87 19.33 55.49
N GLN A 235 -83.42 20.11 54.57
CA GLN A 235 -84.41 21.14 54.91
C GLN A 235 -85.68 20.52 55.47
N HIS A 236 -86.22 19.49 54.82
CA HIS A 236 -87.41 18.78 55.32
C HIS A 236 -87.17 18.14 56.70
N MET A 237 -86.00 17.56 56.94
CA MET A 237 -85.65 17.01 58.25
C MET A 237 -85.64 18.09 59.33
N LYS A 238 -85.00 19.23 59.09
CA LYS A 238 -84.98 20.35 60.06
C LYS A 238 -86.35 20.92 60.39
N GLU A 239 -87.27 20.96 59.42
CA GLU A 239 -88.59 21.56 59.60
C GLU A 239 -89.59 20.61 60.29
N HIS A 240 -89.44 19.30 60.12
CA HIS A 240 -90.47 18.32 60.52
C HIS A 240 -90.01 17.24 61.51
N PHE A 241 -88.72 17.09 61.78
CA PHE A 241 -88.20 16.09 62.72
C PHE A 241 -87.81 16.75 64.06
N ALA A 242 -88.20 16.13 65.17
CA ALA A 242 -87.81 16.58 66.51
C ALA A 242 -86.40 16.11 66.92
N LYS A 243 -85.87 15.08 66.25
CA LYS A 243 -84.51 14.55 66.39
C LYS A 243 -84.04 14.08 65.02
N ASP A 244 -82.78 14.35 64.70
CA ASP A 244 -82.17 13.88 63.46
C ASP A 244 -82.00 12.36 63.53
N ASP A 245 -82.86 11.63 62.81
CA ASP A 245 -82.80 10.18 62.70
C ASP A 245 -82.91 9.75 61.23
N GLU A 246 -81.75 9.64 60.58
CA GLU A 246 -81.65 9.14 59.21
C GLU A 246 -82.07 7.65 59.08
N HIS A 247 -81.95 6.87 60.16
CA HIS A 247 -82.28 5.44 60.12
C HIS A 247 -83.78 5.22 59.99
N TRP A 248 -84.59 6.06 60.65
CA TRP A 248 -86.05 6.01 60.50
C TRP A 248 -86.51 6.19 59.05
N ILE A 249 -85.84 7.04 58.28
CA ILE A 249 -86.18 7.27 56.87
C ILE A 249 -85.76 6.05 56.03
N LYS A 250 -84.60 5.46 56.31
CA LYS A 250 -84.12 4.23 55.65
C LYS A 250 -85.10 3.06 55.90
N ASP A 251 -85.43 2.82 57.16
CA ASP A 251 -86.38 1.77 57.56
C ASP A 251 -87.78 2.06 56.98
N GLY A 252 -88.19 3.33 56.95
CA GLY A 252 -89.45 3.78 56.39
C GLY A 252 -89.57 3.53 54.88
N LEU A 253 -88.47 3.68 54.13
CA LEU A 253 -88.40 3.37 52.70
C LEU A 253 -88.50 1.87 52.43
N GLU A 254 -87.87 1.03 53.25
CA GLU A 254 -87.93 -0.44 53.12
C GLU A 254 -89.34 -1.00 53.35
N LEU A 255 -90.18 -0.28 54.10
CA LEU A 255 -91.56 -0.66 54.37
C LEU A 255 -92.55 -0.23 53.27
N VAL A 256 -92.12 0.55 52.27
CA VAL A 256 -92.97 0.95 51.13
C VAL A 256 -93.03 -0.18 50.11
N THR A 257 -94.24 -0.63 49.79
CA THR A 257 -94.47 -1.65 48.74
C THR A 257 -94.58 -1.02 47.36
N GLU A 258 -94.47 -1.83 46.29
CA GLU A 258 -94.55 -1.39 44.87
C GLU A 258 -95.83 -0.60 44.50
N ALA A 259 -96.84 -0.57 45.38
CA ALA A 259 -98.03 0.24 45.23
C ALA A 259 -97.82 1.75 45.51
N ASN A 260 -96.65 2.18 46.00
CA ASN A 260 -96.29 3.59 46.26
C ASN A 260 -97.31 4.35 47.12
N PHE A 261 -97.82 3.72 48.18
CA PHE A 261 -98.64 4.36 49.21
C PHE A 261 -97.87 4.45 50.54
N CYS A 262 -98.03 5.57 51.25
CA CYS A 262 -97.39 5.78 52.55
C CYS A 262 -97.97 4.80 53.59
N PRO A 263 -97.15 3.96 54.24
CA PRO A 263 -97.61 2.99 55.25
C PRO A 263 -98.29 3.61 56.47
N PHE A 264 -98.04 4.90 56.75
CA PHE A 264 -98.57 5.60 57.92
C PHE A 264 -99.89 6.33 57.64
N CYS A 265 -99.96 7.09 56.55
CA CYS A 265 -101.12 7.95 56.25
C CYS A 265 -101.98 7.47 55.06
N ALA A 266 -101.61 6.36 54.41
CA ALA A 266 -102.28 5.77 53.25
C ALA A 266 -102.43 6.71 52.03
N GLN A 267 -101.65 7.79 51.96
CA GLN A 267 -101.62 8.70 50.82
C GLN A 267 -100.66 8.20 49.73
N SER A 268 -100.93 8.56 48.47
CA SER A 268 -100.04 8.23 47.36
C SER A 268 -98.73 9.02 47.46
N LEU A 269 -97.61 8.31 47.34
CA LEU A 269 -96.26 8.87 47.41
C LEU A 269 -95.81 9.49 46.07
N ASN A 270 -96.50 9.18 44.96
CA ASN A 270 -96.17 9.69 43.64
C ASN A 270 -96.35 11.22 43.51
N GLY A 271 -97.19 11.82 44.34
CA GLY A 271 -97.40 13.27 44.38
C GLY A 271 -96.53 14.01 45.40
N SER A 272 -95.67 13.30 46.13
CA SER A 272 -94.85 13.91 47.18
C SER A 272 -93.64 14.61 46.57
N PRO A 273 -93.39 15.89 46.90
CA PRO A 273 -92.25 16.64 46.39
C PRO A 273 -90.90 16.19 46.96
N ILE A 274 -90.90 15.33 47.99
CA ILE A 274 -89.69 14.90 48.71
C ILE A 274 -89.38 13.41 48.58
N PHE A 275 -90.37 12.57 48.26
CA PHE A 275 -90.21 11.11 48.29
C PHE A 275 -89.16 10.58 47.29
N SER A 276 -89.12 11.13 46.07
CA SER A 276 -88.10 10.76 45.06
C SER A 276 -86.68 11.09 45.51
N PHE A 277 -86.50 12.20 46.25
CA PHE A 277 -85.20 12.63 46.75
C PHE A 277 -84.70 11.72 47.89
N TYR A 278 -85.59 11.12 48.69
CA TYR A 278 -85.19 10.16 49.71
C TYR A 278 -84.59 8.88 49.10
N SER A 279 -85.21 8.33 48.05
CA SER A 279 -84.65 7.16 47.35
C SER A 279 -83.33 7.45 46.64
N GLU A 280 -83.15 8.67 46.15
CA GLU A 280 -81.95 9.08 45.43
C GLU A 280 -80.77 9.36 46.37
N PHE A 281 -81.03 9.98 47.53
CA PHE A 281 -80.00 10.32 48.51
C PHE A 281 -79.60 9.15 49.44
N ILE A 282 -80.55 8.28 49.80
CA ILE A 282 -80.36 7.19 50.80
C ILE A 282 -80.09 5.84 50.12
N THR A 283 -79.53 5.83 48.90
CA THR A 283 -78.97 4.60 48.34
C THR A 283 -77.52 4.44 48.80
N ASP A 284 -77.18 3.25 49.32
CA ASP A 284 -75.83 2.92 49.81
C ASP A 284 -74.74 3.15 48.73
N SER A 285 -75.13 3.14 47.44
CA SER A 285 -74.23 3.44 46.31
C SER A 285 -73.74 4.90 46.27
N TYR A 286 -74.54 5.87 46.74
CA TYR A 286 -74.15 7.28 46.74
C TYR A 286 -73.14 7.58 47.86
N LYS A 287 -73.39 7.06 49.08
CA LYS A 287 -72.44 7.18 50.20
C LYS A 287 -71.08 6.53 49.87
N GLN A 288 -71.08 5.34 49.27
CA GLN A 288 -69.84 4.70 48.82
C GLN A 288 -69.09 5.50 47.74
N ALA A 289 -69.82 6.11 46.79
CA ALA A 289 -69.19 6.92 45.73
C ALA A 289 -68.55 8.20 46.29
N CYS A 290 -69.17 8.83 47.29
CA CYS A 290 -68.58 9.98 48.00
C CYS A 290 -67.33 9.58 48.78
N ASP A 291 -67.38 8.50 49.56
CA ASP A 291 -66.24 8.03 50.36
C ASP A 291 -65.04 7.64 49.47
N ASP A 292 -65.30 6.94 48.35
CA ASP A 292 -64.27 6.58 47.36
C ASP A 292 -63.64 7.81 46.68
N PHE A 293 -64.39 8.90 46.52
CA PHE A 293 -63.90 10.14 45.94
C PHE A 293 -62.99 10.91 46.91
N GLU A 294 -63.34 10.99 48.19
CA GLU A 294 -62.50 11.61 49.23
C GLU A 294 -61.18 10.84 49.44
N LEU A 295 -61.23 9.50 49.41
CA LEU A 295 -60.05 8.64 49.50
C LEU A 295 -59.08 8.79 48.31
N LYS A 296 -59.60 9.09 47.10
CA LYS A 296 -58.76 9.31 45.91
C LYS A 296 -58.12 10.70 45.87
N ASN A 297 -58.81 11.74 46.34
CA ASN A 297 -58.23 13.10 46.40
C ASN A 297 -57.05 13.22 47.38
N THR A 298 -57.12 12.49 48.50
CA THR A 298 -56.03 12.42 49.49
C THR A 298 -54.81 11.64 49.00
N GLN A 299 -54.99 10.64 48.12
CA GLN A 299 -53.87 9.90 47.50
C GLN A 299 -53.16 10.70 46.41
N THR A 300 -53.89 11.49 45.63
CA THR A 300 -53.32 12.28 44.52
C THR A 300 -52.47 13.46 45.03
N SER A 301 -52.90 14.10 46.13
CA SER A 301 -52.13 15.18 46.79
C SER A 301 -50.79 14.72 47.36
N ASN A 302 -50.67 13.45 47.76
CA ASN A 302 -49.43 12.88 48.30
C ASN A 302 -48.42 12.46 47.22
N GLN A 303 -48.85 12.28 45.97
CA GLN A 303 -47.96 11.90 44.87
C GLN A 303 -47.27 13.10 44.19
N GLU A 304 -47.83 14.32 44.29
CA GLU A 304 -47.21 15.53 43.74
C GLU A 304 -46.11 16.11 44.64
N LEU A 305 -46.11 15.80 45.94
CA LEU A 305 -45.06 16.22 46.89
C LEU A 305 -43.79 15.34 46.86
N MET A 306 -43.76 14.29 46.03
CA MET A 306 -42.61 13.38 45.88
C MET A 306 -41.96 13.40 44.48
N LYS A 307 -42.09 14.51 43.75
CA LYS A 307 -41.32 14.76 42.52
C LYS A 307 -40.47 16.02 42.60
#